data_AF-A0A2Z5GCD0-F1
#
_entry.id   AF-A0A2Z5GCD0-F1
#
_cell.length_a   1.000
_cell.length_b   1.000
_cell.length_c   1.000
_cell.angle_alpha   90.00
_cell.angle_beta   90.00
_cell.angle_gamma   90.00
#
_symmetry.space_group_name_H-M   'P 1'
#
loop_
_entity.id
_entity.type
_entity.pdbx_description
1 polymer ?
#
loop_
_entity_poly.entity_id
_entity_poly.type
_entity_poly.pdbx_seq_one_letter_code
_entity_poly.pdbx_strand_id
1 'polypeptide(L)'
;MLNKEEVLRDLREGGLAFTSIMLCIEDVRVFETTAMVIGESHATAVRRGFTTSTKFRLVAVYEQVDSALRLSYFQSTQLPDNIPIES
;
A
#
# COMPACT_ATOMS: atom_id res chain seq x y z
N MET A 1 -4.04 -15.40 -0.71
CA MET A 1 -3.98 -14.00 -1.18
C MET A 1 -5.39 -13.56 -1.52
N LEU A 2 -5.79 -12.35 -1.11
CA LEU A 2 -7.06 -11.75 -1.57
C LEU A 2 -6.84 -11.14 -2.95
N ASN A 3 -7.80 -11.28 -3.86
CA ASN A 3 -7.76 -10.53 -5.11
C ASN A 3 -8.27 -9.09 -4.89
N LYS A 4 -8.06 -8.23 -5.89
CA LYS A 4 -8.40 -6.80 -5.80
C LYS A 4 -9.89 -6.58 -5.56
N GLU A 5 -10.74 -7.33 -6.23
CA GLU A 5 -12.21 -7.18 -6.13
C GLU A 5 -12.70 -7.47 -4.72
N GLU A 6 -12.18 -8.51 -4.07
CA GLU A 6 -12.53 -8.89 -2.70
C GLU A 6 -12.11 -7.82 -1.69
N VAL A 7 -10.90 -7.26 -1.83
CA VAL A 7 -10.43 -6.19 -0.95
C VAL A 7 -11.31 -4.95 -1.10
N LEU A 8 -11.62 -4.55 -2.33
CA LEU A 8 -12.44 -3.37 -2.59
C LEU A 8 -13.88 -3.54 -2.11
N ARG A 9 -14.45 -4.75 -2.23
CA ARG A 9 -15.77 -5.06 -1.69
C ARG A 9 -15.75 -4.98 -0.17
N ASP A 10 -14.80 -5.63 0.49
CA ASP A 10 -14.72 -5.64 1.96
C ASP A 10 -14.50 -4.23 2.53
N LEU A 11 -13.72 -3.38 1.87
CA LEU A 11 -13.59 -1.96 2.25
C LEU A 11 -14.91 -1.20 2.10
N ARG A 12 -15.64 -1.44 1.00
CA ARG A 12 -16.91 -0.76 0.72
C ARG A 12 -18.02 -1.18 1.69
N GLU A 13 -18.05 -2.45 2.05
CA GLU A 13 -19.07 -3.05 2.94
C GLU A 13 -18.69 -2.95 4.42
N GLY A 14 -17.53 -2.37 4.76
CA GLY A 14 -17.04 -2.28 6.14
C GLY A 14 -16.57 -3.61 6.74
N GLY A 15 -16.42 -4.65 5.91
CA GLY A 15 -15.85 -5.95 6.31
C GLY A 15 -14.35 -5.90 6.58
N LEU A 16 -13.66 -4.87 6.07
CA LEU A 16 -12.25 -4.55 6.30
C LEU A 16 -12.12 -3.06 6.65
N ALA A 17 -11.43 -2.77 7.75
CA ALA A 17 -11.09 -1.40 8.16
C ALA A 17 -9.61 -1.30 8.50
N PHE A 18 -8.89 -0.39 7.84
CA PHE A 18 -7.53 -0.03 8.25
C PHE A 18 -7.61 0.90 9.46
N THR A 19 -7.00 0.49 10.57
CA THR A 19 -6.96 1.28 11.81
C THR A 19 -5.68 2.08 11.94
N SER A 20 -4.62 1.66 11.23
CA SER A 20 -3.37 2.41 11.11
C SER A 20 -2.69 2.09 9.78
N ILE A 21 -2.14 3.11 9.13
CA ILE A 21 -1.25 2.97 7.99
C ILE A 21 -0.09 3.94 8.23
N MET A 22 1.10 3.39 8.43
CA MET A 22 2.35 4.14 8.41
C MET A 22 3.04 3.87 7.07
N LEU A 23 3.53 4.94 6.44
CA LEU A 23 4.25 4.87 5.18
C LEU A 23 5.59 5.60 5.36
N CYS A 24 6.68 4.88 5.13
CA CYS A 24 8.03 5.41 5.11
C CYS A 24 8.49 5.43 3.65
N ILE A 25 8.55 6.63 3.07
CA ILE A 25 8.97 6.82 1.69
C ILE A 25 10.50 6.87 1.66
N GLU A 26 11.11 5.94 0.93
CA GLU A 26 12.57 5.83 0.81
C GLU A 26 13.08 6.59 -0.41
N ASP A 27 12.40 6.44 -1.55
CA ASP A 27 12.80 7.08 -2.80
C ASP A 27 11.56 7.48 -3.61
N VAL A 28 11.66 8.65 -4.26
CA VAL A 28 10.67 9.16 -5.21
C VAL A 28 11.41 9.63 -6.45
N ARG A 29 11.08 9.04 -7.58
CA ARG A 29 11.65 9.42 -8.88
C ARG A 29 10.55 9.88 -9.81
N VAL A 30 10.72 11.06 -10.39
CA VAL A 30 9.76 11.65 -11.34
C VAL A 30 10.41 11.69 -12.72
N PHE A 31 9.70 11.15 -13.72
CA PHE A 31 10.07 11.06 -15.12
C PHE A 31 8.94 11.61 -15.98
N GLU A 32 9.02 12.89 -16.36
CA GLU A 32 7.97 13.58 -17.12
C GLU A 32 6.58 13.43 -16.47
N THR A 33 5.70 12.63 -17.07
CA THR A 33 4.33 12.36 -16.60
C THR A 33 4.22 11.13 -15.71
N THR A 34 5.33 10.46 -15.39
CA THR A 34 5.36 9.24 -14.58
C THR A 34 6.13 9.49 -13.29
N ALA A 35 5.64 8.98 -12.16
CA ALA A 35 6.35 8.98 -10.88
C ALA A 35 6.43 7.57 -10.31
N MET A 36 7.60 7.21 -9.78
CA MET A 36 7.81 5.95 -9.07
C MET A 36 8.12 6.24 -7.61
N VAL A 37 7.43 5.54 -6.72
CA VAL A 37 7.60 5.61 -5.27
C VAL A 37 8.07 4.25 -4.78
N ILE A 38 9.15 4.23 -4.01
CA ILE A 38 9.65 3.06 -3.30
C ILE A 38 9.59 3.36 -1.81
N GLY A 39 9.14 2.41 -1.02
CA GLY A 39 9.13 2.57 0.42
C GLY A 39 8.62 1.35 1.17
N GLU A 40 8.46 1.52 2.47
CA GLU A 40 7.90 0.53 3.37
C GLU A 40 6.58 1.04 3.94
N SER A 41 5.64 0.11 4.14
CA SER A 41 4.41 0.40 4.86
C SER A 41 4.16 -0.61 5.96
N HIS A 42 3.69 -0.10 7.09
CA HIS A 42 3.18 -0.88 8.19
C HIS A 42 1.70 -0.56 8.35
N ALA A 43 0.84 -1.55 8.09
CA ALA A 43 -0.60 -1.40 8.18
C ALA A 43 -1.16 -2.29 9.29
N THR A 44 -2.15 -1.78 10.01
CA THR A 44 -3.00 -2.59 10.89
C THR A 44 -4.43 -2.50 10.38
N ALA A 45 -5.07 -3.65 10.24
CA ALA A 45 -6.43 -3.74 9.77
C ALA A 45 -7.26 -4.71 10.62
N VAL A 46 -8.53 -4.38 10.79
CA VAL A 46 -9.54 -5.27 11.37
C VAL A 46 -10.38 -5.83 10.25
N ARG A 47 -10.50 -7.15 10.19
CA ARG A 47 -11.37 -7.86 9.25
C ARG A 47 -12.17 -8.91 9.97
N ARG A 48 -13.50 -8.82 9.92
CA ARG A 48 -14.42 -9.75 10.61
C ARG A 48 -14.07 -9.97 12.10
N GLY A 49 -13.65 -8.90 12.78
CA GLY A 49 -13.25 -8.95 14.21
C GLY A 49 -11.81 -9.39 14.48
N PHE A 50 -11.07 -9.85 13.47
CA PHE A 50 -9.65 -10.21 13.60
C PHE A 50 -8.76 -9.03 13.24
N THR A 51 -7.82 -8.70 14.13
CA THR A 51 -6.81 -7.68 13.87
C THR A 51 -5.57 -8.33 13.27
N THR A 52 -5.13 -7.82 12.13
CA THR A 52 -3.90 -8.23 11.45
C THR A 52 -3.00 -7.02 11.29
N SER A 53 -1.71 -7.19 11.58
CA SER A 53 -0.69 -6.20 11.30
C SER A 53 0.24 -6.75 10.22
N THR A 54 0.56 -5.94 9.20
CA THR A 54 1.41 -6.35 8.09
C THR A 54 2.47 -5.29 7.82
N LYS A 55 3.71 -5.74 7.63
CA LYS A 55 4.79 -4.92 7.09
C LYS A 55 5.07 -5.34 5.66
N PHE A 56 5.26 -4.39 4.76
CA PHE A 56 5.62 -4.71 3.38
C PHE A 56 6.47 -3.60 2.75
N ARG A 57 7.43 -3.99 1.92
CA ARG A 57 8.09 -3.08 0.99
C ARG A 57 7.27 -2.98 -0.29
N LEU A 58 7.17 -1.80 -0.87
CA LEU A 58 6.35 -1.51 -2.03
C LEU A 58 7.10 -0.75 -3.12
N VAL A 59 6.62 -0.93 -4.34
CA VAL A 59 6.88 -0.08 -5.49
C VAL A 59 5.52 0.33 -6.07
N ALA A 60 5.28 1.63 -6.15
CA ALA A 60 4.08 2.21 -6.74
C ALA A 60 4.48 3.12 -7.91
N VAL A 61 3.85 2.92 -9.07
CA VAL A 61 4.01 3.80 -10.24
C VAL A 61 2.72 4.56 -10.46
N TYR A 62 2.87 5.87 -10.58
CA TYR A 62 1.81 6.81 -10.89
C TYR A 62 2.05 7.39 -12.27
N GLU A 63 0.99 7.53 -13.04
CA GLU A 63 0.97 8.23 -14.30
C GLU A 63 0.02 9.42 -14.20
N GLN A 64 0.43 10.55 -14.75
CA GLN A 64 -0.44 11.68 -14.96
C GLN A 64 -1.31 11.39 -16.19
N VAL A 65 -2.61 11.23 -15.94
CA VAL A 65 -3.63 11.14 -16.98
C VAL A 65 -4.47 12.40 -16.89
N ASP A 66 -4.44 13.20 -17.95
CA ASP A 66 -4.98 14.57 -17.98
C ASP A 66 -4.38 15.44 -16.85
N SER A 67 -5.20 15.81 -15.86
CA SER A 67 -4.81 16.62 -14.70
C SER A 67 -4.81 15.83 -13.39
N ALA A 68 -4.86 14.50 -13.44
CA ALA A 68 -4.91 13.64 -12.25
C ALA A 68 -3.77 12.61 -12.24
N LEU A 69 -3.27 12.31 -11.05
CA LEU A 69 -2.37 11.18 -10.83
C LEU A 69 -3.18 9.90 -10.67
N ARG A 70 -2.80 8.88 -11.43
CA ARG A 70 -3.40 7.55 -11.38
C ARG A 70 -2.34 6.52 -11.04
N LEU A 71 -2.62 5.67 -10.06
CA LEU A 71 -1.80 4.49 -9.78
C LEU A 71 -1.92 3.51 -10.97
N SER A 72 -0.86 3.39 -11.78
CA SER A 72 -0.80 2.51 -12.94
C SER A 72 -0.24 1.13 -12.57
N TYR A 73 0.65 1.08 -11.58
CA TYR A 73 1.23 -0.17 -11.09
C TYR A 73 1.48 -0.13 -9.59
N PHE A 74 1.27 -1.28 -8.94
CA PHE A 74 1.58 -1.47 -7.53
C PHE A 74 2.05 -2.90 -7.31
N GLN A 75 3.24 -3.06 -6.75
CA GLN A 75 3.73 -4.34 -6.25
C GLN A 75 4.19 -4.15 -4.81
N SER A 76 3.91 -5.15 -3.98
CA SER A 76 4.40 -5.20 -2.62
C SER A 76 4.98 -6.58 -2.32
N THR A 77 5.88 -6.63 -1.36
CA THR A 77 6.43 -7.87 -0.81
C THR A 77 6.36 -7.78 0.70
N GLN A 78 5.70 -8.76 1.31
CA GLN A 78 5.57 -8.82 2.76
C GLN A 78 6.96 -8.96 3.39
N LEU A 79 7.23 -8.13 4.39
CA LEU A 79 8.43 -8.21 5.20
C LEU A 79 8.15 -9.09 6.42
N PRO A 80 9.17 -9.82 6.92
CA PRO A 80 9.09 -10.48 8.21
C PRO A 80 8.84 -9.47 9.34
N ASP A 81 8.09 -9.87 10.36
CA ASP A 81 7.70 -9.00 11.47
C ASP A 81 8.90 -8.43 12.26
N ASN A 82 10.04 -9.12 12.17
CA ASN A 82 11.29 -8.92 12.90
C ASN A 82 12.34 -8.05 12.18
N ILE A 83 12.02 -7.40 11.06
CA ILE A 83 12.89 -6.39 10.46
C ILE A 83 12.55 -4.99 11.05
N PRO A 84 13.53 -4.27 11.63
CA PRO A 84 13.36 -2.87 12.05
C PRO A 84 13.20 -1.97 10.82
N ILE A 85 12.34 -0.95 10.91
CA ILE A 85 12.25 0.09 9.88
C ILE A 85 13.50 0.96 10.05
N GLU A 86 14.38 0.99 9.06
CA GLU A 86 15.50 1.96 9.05
C GLU A 86 14.91 3.35 8.77
N SER A 87 15.16 4.27 9.72
CA SER A 87 14.67 5.66 9.73
C SER A 87 15.60 6.61 9.01
#